data_AF-A0A0F2P3Y6-F1
#
_entry.id   AF-A0A0F2P3Y6-F1
#
_cell.length_a   1.000
_cell.length_b   1.000
_cell.length_c   1.000
_cell.angle_alpha   90.00
_cell.angle_beta   90.00
_cell.angle_gamma   90.00
#
_symmetry.space_group_name_H-M   'P 1'
#
loop_
_entity.id
_entity.type
_entity.pdbx_description
1 polymer ?
#
loop_
_entity_poly.entity_id
_entity_poly.type
_entity_poly.pdbx_seq_one_letter_code
_entity_poly.pdbx_strand_id
1 'polypeptide(L)' 'MADAVFWNHLLVRRDAIAAIDPRAADAREQLLAQLSTIDECFQRSFDPADQFEEYVAVSLCQALASALKAQKPP' A
#
# COMPACT_ATOMS: atom_id res chain seq x y z
N MET A 1 -16.89 9.78 8.47
CA MET A 1 -15.68 10.60 8.70
C MET A 1 -14.52 9.70 8.36
N ALA A 2 -13.70 10.10 7.40
CA ALA A 2 -12.50 9.38 7.04
C ALA A 2 -11.65 9.12 8.30
N ASP A 3 -11.18 7.89 8.50
CA ASP A 3 -10.39 7.57 9.68
C ASP A 3 -9.03 8.30 9.57
N ALA A 4 -8.84 9.34 10.38
CA ALA A 4 -7.59 10.12 10.37
C ALA A 4 -6.36 9.23 10.62
N VAL A 5 -6.52 8.09 11.29
CA VAL A 5 -5.47 7.11 11.50
C VAL A 5 -5.10 6.42 10.19
N PHE A 6 -6.08 6.05 9.35
CA PHE A 6 -5.84 5.43 8.04
C PHE A 6 -5.03 6.36 7.13
N TRP A 7 -5.49 7.61 6.98
CA TRP A 7 -4.84 8.56 6.06
C TRP A 7 -3.44 8.95 6.53
N ASN A 8 -3.25 9.12 7.84
CA ASN A 8 -1.90 9.33 8.39
C ASN A 8 -1.00 8.12 8.16
N HIS A 9 -1.52 6.90 8.30
CA HIS A 9 -0.75 5.71 7.98
C HIS A 9 -0.36 5.69 6.49
N LEU A 10 -1.28 6.02 5.59
CA LEU A 10 -0.99 6.08 4.16
C LEU A 10 0.09 7.13 3.82
N LEU A 11 0.04 8.29 4.47
CA LEU A 11 1.07 9.33 4.33
C LEU A 11 2.45 8.84 4.78
N VAL A 12 2.54 8.18 5.94
CA VAL A 12 3.80 7.59 6.42
C VAL A 12 4.35 6.56 5.44
N ARG A 13 3.49 5.71 4.86
CA ARG A 13 3.92 4.72 3.86
C ARG A 13 4.39 5.39 2.56
N ARG A 14 3.72 6.45 2.13
CA ARG A 14 4.16 7.26 0.98
C ARG A 14 5.56 7.82 1.21
N ASP A 15 5.83 8.35 2.40
CA ASP A 15 7.16 8.91 2.72
C ASP A 15 8.23 7.81 2.78
N ALA A 16 7.91 6.65 3.35
CA ALA A 16 8.79 5.49 3.34
C ALA A 16 9.11 5.02 1.91
N ILE A 17 8.10 4.96 1.03
CA ILE A 17 8.27 4.60 -0.38
C ILE A 17 9.15 5.63 -1.12
N ALA A 18 8.93 6.92 -0.87
CA ALA A 18 9.72 7.99 -1.49
C ALA A 18 11.19 7.99 -1.06
N ALA A 19 11.50 7.42 0.11
CA ALA A 19 12.85 7.28 0.63
C ALA A 19 13.61 6.05 0.10
N ILE A 20 12.94 5.13 -0.60
CA ILE A 20 13.58 3.94 -1.19
C ILE A 20 14.54 4.39 -2.29
N ASP A 21 15.80 3.97 -2.20
CA ASP A 21 16.75 4.13 -3.31
C ASP A 21 16.33 3.22 -4.46
N PRO A 22 15.93 3.74 -5.64
CA PRO A 22 15.51 2.93 -6.76
C PRO A 22 16.63 2.06 -7.36
N ARG A 23 17.89 2.30 -6.98
CA ARG A 23 19.06 1.52 -7.41
C ARG A 23 19.43 0.41 -6.43
N ALA A 24 18.81 0.38 -5.25
CA ALA A 24 19.04 -0.68 -4.28
C ALA A 24 18.55 -2.03 -4.83
N ALA A 25 19.33 -3.09 -4.59
CA ALA A 25 19.02 -4.43 -5.12
C ALA A 25 17.68 -4.98 -4.57
N ASP A 26 17.29 -4.54 -3.38
CA ASP A 26 16.08 -4.91 -2.66
C ASP A 26 14.96 -3.84 -2.77
N ALA A 27 15.11 -2.80 -3.60
CA ALA A 27 14.13 -1.72 -3.73
C ALA A 27 12.70 -2.22 -4.01
N ARG A 28 12.59 -3.28 -4.85
CA ARG A 28 11.32 -3.94 -5.14
C ARG A 28 10.72 -4.63 -3.93
N GLU A 29 11.55 -5.28 -3.12
CA GLU A 29 11.11 -5.98 -1.90
C GLU A 29 10.68 -4.99 -0.83
N GLN A 30 11.42 -3.88 -0.68
CA GLN A 30 11.05 -2.77 0.19
C GLN A 30 9.70 -2.15 -0.22
N LEU A 31 9.49 -1.91 -1.53
CA LEU A 31 8.22 -1.38 -2.05
C LEU A 31 7.06 -2.35 -1.79
N LEU A 32 7.26 -3.64 -2.04
CA LEU A 32 6.28 -4.68 -1.76
C LEU A 32 5.95 -4.78 -0.27
N ALA A 33 6.95 -4.63 0.61
CA ALA A 33 6.74 -4.62 2.05
C ALA A 33 5.83 -3.46 2.47
N GLN A 34 6.09 -2.23 1.99
CA GLN A 34 5.25 -1.07 2.33
C GLN A 34 3.79 -1.25 1.86
N LEU A 35 3.59 -1.75 0.63
CA LEU A 35 2.26 -2.01 0.09
C LEU A 35 1.54 -3.14 0.83
N SER A 36 2.28 -4.18 1.26
CA SER A 36 1.70 -5.30 2.01
C SER A 36 1.33 -4.90 3.44
N THR A 37 2.08 -3.99 4.08
CA THR A 37 1.72 -3.43 5.39
C THR A 37 0.39 -2.67 5.33
N ILE A 38 0.10 -1.96 4.23
CA ILE A 38 -1.21 -1.33 4.03
C ILE A 38 -2.28 -2.41 3.98
N ASP A 39 -2.08 -3.48 3.21
CA ASP A 39 -3.04 -4.56 3.10
C ASP A 39 -3.29 -5.26 4.45
N GLU A 40 -2.23 -5.60 5.20
CA GLU A 40 -2.33 -6.29 6.49
C GLU A 40 -3.05 -5.47 7.56
N CYS A 41 -2.81 -4.15 7.62
CA CYS A 41 -3.46 -3.29 8.60
C CYS A 41 -4.95 -3.06 8.31
N PHE A 42 -5.39 -3.27 7.07
CA PHE A 42 -6.65 -2.73 6.55
C PHE A 42 -7.51 -3.73 5.76
N GLN A 43 -7.05 -4.97 5.61
CA GLN A 43 -7.68 -6.06 4.82
C GLN A 43 -9.13 -6.40 5.19
N ARG A 44 -9.60 -5.95 6.37
CA ARG A 44 -10.88 -6.40 6.96
C ARG A 44 -11.81 -5.27 7.39
N SER A 45 -11.48 -4.01 7.14
CA SER A 45 -12.14 -2.92 7.86
C SER A 45 -13.11 -2.07 7.08
N PHE A 46 -13.19 -2.17 5.75
CA PHE A 46 -13.94 -1.18 4.97
C PHE A 46 -15.20 -1.77 4.35
N ASP A 47 -16.36 -1.36 4.88
CA ASP A 47 -17.61 -1.44 4.14
C ASP A 47 -17.58 -0.36 3.05
N PRO A 48 -17.61 -0.71 1.75
CA PRO A 48 -17.57 0.26 0.66
C PRO A 48 -18.69 1.31 0.72
N ALA A 49 -19.81 1.02 1.41
CA ALA A 49 -20.90 1.97 1.57
C ALA A 49 -20.58 3.09 2.58
N ASP A 50 -19.82 2.79 3.62
CA ASP A 50 -19.50 3.73 4.71
C ASP A 50 -18.09 4.34 4.59
N GLN A 51 -17.17 3.65 3.92
CA GLN A 51 -15.73 3.99 3.88
C GLN A 51 -15.15 3.80 2.47
N PHE A 52 -15.83 4.42 1.48
CA PHE A 52 -15.49 4.29 0.07
C PHE A 52 -14.07 4.79 -0.26
N GLU A 53 -13.64 5.91 0.34
CA GLU A 53 -12.33 6.50 0.03
C GLU A 53 -11.18 5.58 0.48
N GLU A 54 -11.29 5.01 1.67
CA GLU A 54 -10.33 4.04 2.20
C GLU A 54 -10.34 2.73 1.37
N TYR A 55 -11.53 2.25 1.00
CA TYR A 55 -11.67 1.10 0.09
C TYR A 55 -10.94 1.33 -1.24
N VAL A 56 -11.10 2.50 -1.86
CA VAL A 56 -10.42 2.85 -3.11
C VAL A 56 -8.91 2.88 -2.92
N ALA A 57 -8.41 3.48 -1.83
CA ALA A 57 -6.99 3.57 -1.56
C ALA A 57 -6.34 2.18 -1.31
N VAL A 58 -6.98 1.32 -0.52
CA VAL A 58 -6.53 -0.06 -0.29
C VAL A 58 -6.54 -0.86 -1.59
N SER A 59 -7.62 -0.77 -2.37
CA SER A 59 -7.76 -1.47 -3.65
C SER A 59 -6.66 -1.09 -4.64
N LEU A 60 -6.29 0.20 -4.70
CA LEU A 60 -5.17 0.66 -5.52
C LEU A 60 -3.83 0.07 -5.04
N CYS A 61 -3.57 0.06 -3.74
CA CYS A 61 -2.34 -0.50 -3.17
C CYS A 61 -2.22 -2.01 -3.47
N GLN A 62 -3.32 -2.75 -3.36
CA GLN A 62 -3.38 -4.17 -3.71
C GLN A 62 -3.10 -4.42 -5.19
N ALA A 63 -3.65 -3.59 -6.08
CA ALA A 63 -3.41 -3.68 -7.52
C ALA A 63 -1.92 -3.46 -7.85
N LEU A 64 -1.29 -2.44 -7.24
CA LEU A 64 0.14 -2.16 -7.40
C LEU A 64 1.01 -3.31 -6.87
N ALA A 65 0.71 -3.85 -5.69
CA ALA A 65 1.44 -4.98 -5.13
C ALA A 65 1.34 -6.22 -6.04
N SER A 66 0.15 -6.46 -6.60
CA SER A 66 -0.09 -7.58 -7.53
C SER A 66 0.71 -7.41 -8.83
N ALA A 67 0.72 -6.20 -9.41
CA ALA A 67 1.51 -5.89 -10.59
C ALA A 67 3.01 -6.06 -10.36
N LEU A 68 3.53 -5.66 -9.18
CA LEU A 68 4.94 -5.86 -8.82
C LEU A 68 5.29 -7.32 -8.61
N LYS A 69 4.39 -8.12 -8.00
CA LYS A 69 4.57 -9.57 -7.83
C LYS A 69 4.58 -10.29 -9.18
N ALA A 70 3.72 -9.91 -10.12
CA ALA A 70 3.63 -10.48 -11.45
C ALA A 70 4.88 -10.22 -12.33
N GLN A 71 5.64 -9.16 -12.05
CA GLN A 71 6.87 -8.81 -12.76
C GLN A 71 8.11 -9.63 -12.35
N LYS A 72 7.98 -10.70 -11.55
CA LYS A 72 9.13 -11.54 -11.20
C LYS A 72 9.74 -12.12 -12.50
N PRO A 73 11.00 -11.80 -12.85
CA PRO A 73 11.64 -12.44 -14.00
C PRO A 73 11.82 -13.95 -13.69
N PRO A 74 11.82 -14.81 -14.72
CA PRO A 74 12.10 -16.24 -14.57
C PRO A 74 13.48 -16.49 -13.93
#